data_AF-A0A7X2MR31-F1
#
_entry.id   AF-A0A7X2MR31-F1
#
_cell.length_a   1.000
_cell.length_b   1.000
_cell.length_c   1.000
_cell.angle_alpha   90.00
_cell.angle_beta   90.00
_cell.angle_gamma   90.00
#
_symmetry.space_group_name_H-M   'P 1'
#
loop_
_entity.id
_entity.type
_entity.pdbx_description
1 polymer ?
#
loop_
_entity_poly.entity_id
_entity_poly.type
_entity_poly.pdbx_seq_one_letter_code
_entity_poly.pdbx_strand_id
1 'polypeptide(L)'
;FLGAADLSNGGPAAPNEIGFSKARTRWDEKWNGDSGGASVYKAALKLKYNDYWLRAGYIQPTGQTIIAPHWSFLPGTYRGVEVGALYDFQQAGTLSLSWMWSDKYKAPWYRDLYDFRQADGKTPVSYLHSFGMKYEFKNNLVLEGAFGQAADYMDQYFAKASWSATPGGNALYTSYQFYGAHDKVAGGAANPRDVYDGLAWLQAITVGYTVGPVDLRLEGSWVKAEGNQGFFLQRMTPGYASSNGRLDIWWDARSDWNANGEKAIFAGAMLDLTPWQLAGWKVGASYVWGWDARPATLPTVDQSQRLKESAWNLDLSYQIQQGRAKDTLFKLHYTRYDNHSNLPSYSGGYGNIFQDEKDIKFMVIVPFTLF
;
A
#
# COMPACT_ATOMS: atom_id res chain seq x y z
N PHE A 1 -15.34 15.86 11.45
CA PHE A 1 -15.78 14.45 11.53
C PHE A 1 -15.93 13.92 10.12
N LEU A 2 -15.54 12.67 9.86
CA LEU A 2 -15.80 11.99 8.60
C LEU A 2 -16.18 10.53 8.86
N GLY A 3 -17.12 10.00 8.08
CA GLY A 3 -17.62 8.64 8.19
C GLY A 3 -17.89 8.02 6.82
N ALA A 4 -18.05 6.70 6.79
CA ALA A 4 -18.43 5.95 5.61
C ALA A 4 -19.60 5.01 5.95
N ALA A 5 -20.43 4.74 4.95
CA ALA A 5 -21.57 3.82 5.07
C ALA A 5 -21.56 2.85 3.88
N ASP A 6 -21.75 1.57 4.17
CA ASP A 6 -21.99 0.53 3.19
C ASP A 6 -23.47 0.19 3.21
N LEU A 7 -24.11 0.36 2.06
CA LEU A 7 -25.55 0.15 1.85
C LEU A 7 -25.85 -1.24 1.26
N SER A 8 -24.82 -2.06 0.99
CA SER A 8 -24.98 -3.42 0.49
C SER A 8 -25.50 -4.34 1.59
N ASN A 9 -26.35 -5.31 1.21
CA ASN A 9 -26.94 -6.27 2.14
C ASN A 9 -26.17 -7.61 2.18
N GLY A 10 -24.86 -7.56 1.95
CA GLY A 10 -23.95 -8.69 2.05
C GLY A 10 -23.59 -9.33 0.72
N GLY A 11 -22.42 -9.98 0.73
CA GLY A 11 -21.85 -10.72 -0.39
C GLY A 11 -21.05 -11.93 0.14
N PRO A 12 -20.75 -12.92 -0.72
CA PRO A 12 -20.15 -14.18 -0.31
C PRO A 12 -18.65 -14.07 0.03
N ALA A 13 -17.96 -13.03 -0.42
CA ALA A 13 -16.51 -12.89 -0.30
C ALA A 13 -16.14 -11.63 0.50
N ALA A 14 -15.55 -11.83 1.67
CA ALA A 14 -15.10 -10.78 2.58
C ALA A 14 -13.85 -11.22 3.35
N PRO A 15 -12.99 -10.28 3.75
CA PRO A 15 -13.04 -8.85 3.51
C PRO A 15 -12.65 -8.48 2.06
N ASN A 16 -13.26 -7.43 1.53
CA ASN A 16 -12.95 -6.87 0.21
C ASN A 16 -12.78 -5.35 0.27
N GLU A 17 -12.47 -4.75 -0.88
CA GLU A 17 -12.10 -3.33 -1.01
C GLU A 17 -13.29 -2.36 -0.80
N ILE A 18 -14.53 -2.87 -0.77
CA ILE A 18 -15.76 -2.08 -0.93
C ILE A 18 -16.80 -2.28 0.18
N GLY A 19 -16.74 -3.38 0.94
CA GLY A 19 -17.75 -3.73 1.94
C GLY A 19 -17.21 -3.86 3.38
N PHE A 20 -18.12 -3.82 4.36
CA PHE A 20 -17.77 -4.19 5.74
C PHE A 20 -17.89 -5.69 5.96
N SER A 21 -16.85 -6.31 6.52
CA SER A 21 -16.90 -7.71 6.96
C SER A 21 -18.02 -7.92 7.98
N LYS A 22 -18.60 -9.13 8.03
CA LYS A 22 -19.47 -9.56 9.13
C LYS A 22 -18.77 -9.48 10.49
N ALA A 23 -17.46 -9.68 10.54
CA ALA A 23 -16.68 -9.45 11.73
C ALA A 23 -16.58 -7.95 12.04
N ARG A 24 -16.45 -7.61 13.33
CA ARG A 24 -16.28 -6.21 13.76
C ARG A 24 -14.82 -5.80 13.86
N THR A 25 -13.93 -6.77 14.09
CA THR A 25 -12.49 -6.61 14.19
C THR A 25 -11.77 -7.70 13.39
N ARG A 26 -10.46 -7.52 13.14
CA ARG A 26 -9.63 -8.54 12.50
C ARG A 26 -9.56 -9.85 13.29
N TRP A 27 -9.61 -9.78 14.60
CA TRP A 27 -9.41 -10.93 15.48
C TRP A 27 -10.64 -11.85 15.55
N ASP A 28 -11.79 -11.35 15.07
CA ASP A 28 -13.04 -12.11 14.99
C ASP A 28 -13.34 -12.60 13.55
N GLU A 29 -12.41 -12.36 12.61
CA GLU A 29 -12.63 -12.64 11.18
C GLU A 29 -12.72 -14.14 10.90
N LYS A 30 -13.79 -14.51 10.19
CA LYS A 30 -14.11 -15.89 9.78
C LYS A 30 -14.23 -16.05 8.26
N TRP A 31 -14.00 -14.97 7.50
CA TRP A 31 -14.02 -14.95 6.04
C TRP A 31 -15.38 -15.40 5.47
N ASN A 32 -16.48 -15.08 6.18
CA ASN A 32 -17.81 -15.61 5.90
C ASN A 32 -18.76 -14.57 5.26
N GLY A 33 -18.20 -13.56 4.62
CA GLY A 33 -18.92 -12.55 3.83
C GLY A 33 -19.11 -11.20 4.53
N ASP A 34 -19.76 -10.29 3.82
CA ASP A 34 -19.95 -8.89 4.23
C ASP A 34 -21.30 -8.64 4.91
N SER A 35 -21.42 -7.46 5.51
CA SER A 35 -22.63 -6.89 6.08
C SER A 35 -22.64 -5.37 5.89
N GLY A 36 -23.81 -4.77 5.69
CA GLY A 36 -23.93 -3.32 5.68
C GLY A 36 -23.55 -2.69 7.03
N GLY A 37 -23.37 -1.38 7.05
CA GLY A 37 -23.08 -0.65 8.27
C GLY A 37 -22.53 0.74 8.05
N ALA A 38 -22.08 1.36 9.14
CA ALA A 38 -21.41 2.64 9.11
C ALA A 38 -20.17 2.64 10.02
N SER A 39 -19.18 3.44 9.66
CA SER A 39 -17.90 3.51 10.35
C SER A 39 -17.39 4.95 10.39
N VAL A 40 -17.09 5.44 11.60
CA VAL A 40 -16.38 6.71 11.77
C VAL A 40 -14.89 6.46 11.60
N TYR A 41 -14.26 7.25 10.73
CA TYR A 41 -12.84 7.06 10.40
C TYR A 41 -11.96 8.27 10.69
N LYS A 42 -12.55 9.45 10.91
CA LYS A 42 -11.80 10.63 11.32
C LYS A 42 -12.58 11.46 12.32
N ALA A 43 -12.03 11.55 13.52
CA ALA A 43 -12.51 12.38 14.62
C ALA A 43 -11.28 12.82 15.40
N ALA A 44 -10.77 14.01 15.06
CA ALA A 44 -9.44 14.44 15.49
C ALA A 44 -9.43 15.90 15.94
N LEU A 45 -8.76 16.15 17.06
CA LEU A 45 -8.27 17.48 17.43
C LEU A 45 -7.13 17.85 16.47
N LYS A 46 -7.13 19.08 15.96
CA LYS A 46 -6.04 19.62 15.14
C LYS A 46 -5.58 20.94 15.73
N LEU A 47 -4.29 21.05 15.99
CA LEU A 47 -3.63 22.28 16.44
C LEU A 47 -2.55 22.65 15.42
N LYS A 48 -2.38 23.94 15.18
CA LYS A 48 -1.28 24.49 14.40
C LYS A 48 -0.74 25.72 15.12
N TYR A 49 0.57 25.79 15.28
CA TYR A 49 1.26 26.93 15.86
C TYR A 49 2.58 27.13 15.12
N ASN A 50 2.71 28.26 14.42
CA ASN A 50 3.81 28.52 13.49
C ASN A 50 4.03 27.34 12.52
N ASP A 51 5.23 26.79 12.52
CA ASP A 51 5.68 25.68 11.68
C ASP A 51 5.25 24.30 12.21
N TYR A 52 4.70 24.26 13.43
CA TYR A 52 4.33 23.04 14.11
C TYR A 52 2.85 22.72 13.95
N TRP A 53 2.54 21.45 13.84
CA TRP A 53 1.18 20.94 13.81
C TRP A 53 1.03 19.68 14.65
N LEU A 54 -0.18 19.47 15.17
CA LEU A 54 -0.56 18.30 15.95
C LEU A 54 -1.94 17.83 15.52
N ARG A 55 -2.11 16.51 15.47
CA ARG A 55 -3.38 15.82 15.25
C ARG A 55 -3.51 14.72 16.29
N ALA A 56 -4.65 14.63 16.97
CA ALA A 56 -4.87 13.61 17.99
C ALA A 56 -6.31 13.08 17.95
N GLY A 57 -6.49 11.77 18.12
CA GLY A 57 -7.80 11.10 18.11
C GLY A 57 -7.84 9.99 17.07
N TYR A 58 -8.93 9.91 16.31
CA TYR A 58 -9.06 8.99 15.17
C TYR A 58 -8.52 9.67 13.92
N ILE A 59 -7.34 9.24 13.52
CA ILE A 59 -6.55 9.88 12.48
C ILE A 59 -6.15 8.87 11.41
N GLN A 60 -5.93 9.41 10.22
CA GLN A 60 -5.09 8.78 9.22
C GLN A 60 -3.80 9.60 9.21
N PRO A 61 -2.63 8.93 9.18
CA PRO A 61 -1.35 9.61 9.06
C PRO A 61 -1.32 10.56 7.86
N THR A 62 -0.62 11.67 8.01
CA THR A 62 -0.50 12.72 6.98
C THR A 62 0.88 13.34 6.87
N GLY A 63 1.76 13.11 7.83
CA GLY A 63 3.15 13.51 7.81
C GLY A 63 4.06 12.46 7.18
N GLN A 64 5.36 12.64 7.41
CA GLN A 64 6.44 11.74 7.02
C GLN A 64 6.49 10.56 7.99
N THR A 65 5.78 9.49 7.66
CA THR A 65 5.73 8.28 8.47
C THR A 65 5.62 7.05 7.58
N ILE A 66 6.06 5.91 8.10
CA ILE A 66 5.85 4.60 7.47
C ILE A 66 4.51 3.97 7.87
N ILE A 67 3.80 4.50 8.86
CA ILE A 67 2.45 4.04 9.21
C ILE A 67 1.48 4.54 8.14
N ALA A 68 0.68 3.64 7.57
CA ALA A 68 -0.34 3.99 6.59
C ALA A 68 -1.62 3.20 6.86
N PRO A 69 -2.80 3.69 6.44
CA PRO A 69 -4.01 2.86 6.39
C PRO A 69 -3.92 1.86 5.23
N HIS A 70 -4.75 0.81 5.25
CA HIS A 70 -4.93 -0.06 4.09
C HIS A 70 -5.58 0.71 2.94
N TRP A 71 -5.25 0.30 1.73
CA TRP A 71 -5.91 0.75 0.51
C TRP A 71 -7.33 0.15 0.44
N SER A 72 -8.33 0.98 0.15
CA SER A 72 -9.74 0.61 -0.02
C SER A 72 -10.55 1.89 -0.34
N PHE A 73 -11.78 1.73 -0.82
CA PHE A 73 -12.76 2.82 -0.88
C PHE A 73 -13.14 3.34 0.50
N LEU A 74 -13.09 2.46 1.50
CA LEU A 74 -13.30 2.80 2.89
C LEU A 74 -11.92 3.11 3.51
N PRO A 75 -11.81 4.14 4.36
CA PRO A 75 -10.53 4.47 4.96
C PRO A 75 -10.25 3.69 6.25
N GLY A 76 -9.02 3.19 6.38
CA GLY A 76 -8.49 2.70 7.66
C GLY A 76 -8.34 3.82 8.68
N THR A 77 -8.26 3.47 9.98
CA THR A 77 -8.24 4.45 11.07
C THR A 77 -7.30 4.03 12.19
N TYR A 78 -6.40 4.91 12.58
CA TYR A 78 -5.58 4.77 13.77
C TYR A 78 -6.15 5.61 14.91
N ARG A 79 -6.09 5.09 16.14
CA ARG A 79 -6.22 5.90 17.35
C ARG A 79 -4.83 6.32 17.77
N GLY A 80 -4.54 7.61 17.78
CA GLY A 80 -3.18 8.06 18.02
C GLY A 80 -2.98 9.55 18.00
N VAL A 81 -1.71 9.92 18.01
CA VAL A 81 -1.21 11.29 17.93
C VAL A 81 -0.19 11.35 16.80
N GLU A 82 -0.27 12.41 16.01
CA GLU A 82 0.69 12.73 14.97
C GLU A 82 1.10 14.19 15.14
N VAL A 83 2.40 14.45 15.22
CA VAL A 83 2.96 15.79 15.30
C VAL A 83 3.96 15.97 14.17
N GLY A 84 4.14 17.20 13.73
CA GLY A 84 5.16 17.50 12.75
C GLY A 84 5.54 18.97 12.70
N ALA A 85 6.59 19.21 11.92
CA ALA A 85 7.14 20.53 11.68
C ALA A 85 7.47 20.71 10.19
N LEU A 86 7.34 21.94 9.70
CA LEU A 86 7.70 22.32 8.34
C LEU A 86 8.64 23.53 8.37
N TYR A 87 9.91 23.33 8.03
CA TYR A 87 10.89 24.41 7.95
C TYR A 87 11.18 24.77 6.50
N ASP A 88 10.92 26.02 6.13
CA ASP A 88 11.23 26.56 4.80
C ASP A 88 12.56 27.34 4.85
N PHE A 89 13.60 26.79 4.23
CA PHE A 89 14.92 27.41 4.11
C PHE A 89 15.05 28.25 2.84
N GLN A 90 13.94 28.71 2.28
CA GLN A 90 13.87 29.54 1.08
C GLN A 90 14.61 28.88 -0.08
N GLN A 91 15.77 29.41 -0.47
CA GLN A 91 16.54 28.93 -1.62
C GLN A 91 17.14 27.53 -1.41
N ALA A 92 17.32 27.08 -0.16
CA ALA A 92 17.89 25.77 0.10
C ALA A 92 16.86 24.62 -0.03
N GLY A 93 15.56 24.89 0.12
CA GLY A 93 14.51 23.88 0.09
C GLY A 93 13.65 23.84 1.35
N THR A 94 12.85 22.79 1.50
CA THR A 94 11.89 22.64 2.60
C THR A 94 12.10 21.30 3.32
N LEU A 95 12.23 21.34 4.64
CA LEU A 95 12.33 20.18 5.51
C LEU A 95 10.99 19.93 6.21
N SER A 96 10.40 18.76 5.97
CA SER A 96 9.22 18.27 6.69
C SER A 96 9.65 17.18 7.67
N LEU A 97 9.19 17.26 8.91
CA LEU A 97 9.40 16.25 9.94
C LEU A 97 8.05 15.79 10.49
N SER A 98 7.92 14.52 10.82
CA SER A 98 6.79 14.06 11.62
C SER A 98 7.12 12.88 12.52
N TRP A 99 6.36 12.78 13.60
CA TRP A 99 6.31 11.61 14.46
C TRP A 99 4.85 11.20 14.66
N MET A 100 4.57 9.93 14.46
CA MET A 100 3.27 9.32 14.70
C MET A 100 3.40 8.25 15.78
N TRP A 101 2.42 8.18 16.67
CA TRP A 101 2.24 7.11 17.65
C TRP A 101 0.78 6.64 17.63
N SER A 102 0.55 5.34 17.78
CA SER A 102 -0.79 4.75 17.83
C SER A 102 -0.81 3.46 18.66
N ASP A 103 -1.89 3.24 19.41
CA ASP A 103 -2.12 2.03 20.19
C ASP A 103 -3.19 1.10 19.62
N LYS A 104 -4.02 1.58 18.70
CA LYS A 104 -5.08 0.79 18.05
C LYS A 104 -5.24 1.14 16.59
N TYR A 105 -5.69 0.16 15.84
CA TYR A 105 -6.03 0.30 14.43
C TYR A 105 -7.37 -0.34 14.09
N LYS A 106 -7.95 0.12 12.99
CA LYS A 106 -9.10 -0.46 12.33
C LYS A 106 -8.88 -0.41 10.83
N ALA A 107 -8.81 -1.57 10.18
CA ALA A 107 -8.78 -1.65 8.73
C ALA A 107 -10.13 -1.19 8.12
N PRO A 108 -10.14 -0.74 6.85
CA PRO A 108 -11.30 -0.24 6.12
C PRO A 108 -12.61 -1.02 6.27
N TRP A 109 -12.52 -2.35 6.18
CA TRP A 109 -13.65 -3.29 6.19
C TRP A 109 -14.09 -3.69 7.61
N TYR A 110 -13.44 -3.19 8.65
CA TYR A 110 -13.85 -3.39 10.04
C TYR A 110 -14.51 -2.15 10.62
N ARG A 111 -15.30 -2.35 11.68
CA ARG A 111 -16.12 -1.29 12.29
C ARG A 111 -15.56 -0.82 13.64
N ASP A 112 -14.86 -1.69 14.35
CA ASP A 112 -14.30 -1.40 15.65
C ASP A 112 -12.76 -1.35 15.62
N LEU A 113 -12.18 -0.51 16.47
CA LEU A 113 -10.74 -0.48 16.73
C LEU A 113 -10.32 -1.73 17.50
N TYR A 114 -9.15 -2.26 17.17
CA TYR A 114 -8.55 -3.41 17.82
C TYR A 114 -7.08 -3.18 18.15
N ASP A 115 -6.59 -3.97 19.09
CA ASP A 115 -5.19 -3.96 19.52
C ASP A 115 -4.30 -4.67 18.49
N PHE A 116 -3.02 -4.31 18.49
CA PHE A 116 -2.01 -4.93 17.65
C PHE A 116 -1.56 -6.28 18.21
N ARG A 117 -1.18 -7.21 17.34
CA ARG A 117 -0.64 -8.53 17.71
C ARG A 117 0.52 -8.92 16.81
N GLN A 118 1.44 -9.71 17.36
CA GLN A 118 2.54 -10.34 16.62
C GLN A 118 2.03 -11.41 15.64
N ALA A 119 2.92 -12.01 14.85
CA ALA A 119 2.55 -12.98 13.81
C ALA A 119 1.83 -14.25 14.31
N ASP A 120 1.92 -14.59 15.60
CA ASP A 120 1.14 -15.68 16.20
C ASP A 120 -0.36 -15.37 16.38
N GLY A 121 -0.78 -14.12 16.13
CA GLY A 121 -2.15 -13.65 16.29
C GLY A 121 -2.62 -13.60 17.74
N LYS A 122 -1.72 -13.74 18.73
CA LYS A 122 -2.05 -13.83 20.17
C LYS A 122 -1.23 -12.87 21.02
N THR A 123 0.08 -12.81 20.80
CA THR A 123 0.98 -11.97 21.60
C THR A 123 0.71 -10.49 21.30
N PRO A 124 0.36 -9.67 22.31
CA PRO A 124 0.00 -8.27 22.09
C PRO A 124 1.22 -7.42 21.71
N VAL A 125 0.97 -6.34 20.97
CA VAL A 125 1.92 -5.24 20.74
C VAL A 125 1.29 -3.95 21.27
N SER A 126 1.97 -3.29 22.21
CA SER A 126 1.40 -2.17 22.97
C SER A 126 1.15 -0.92 22.12
N TYR A 127 2.03 -0.64 21.17
CA TYR A 127 1.90 0.51 20.27
C TYR A 127 2.72 0.33 19.00
N LEU A 128 2.37 1.12 17.99
CA LEU A 128 3.21 1.42 16.83
C LEU A 128 3.66 2.87 16.93
N HIS A 129 4.88 3.16 16.50
CA HIS A 129 5.29 4.55 16.25
C HIS A 129 6.17 4.65 15.02
N SER A 130 6.29 5.84 14.47
CA SER A 130 7.19 6.11 13.38
C SER A 130 7.63 7.57 13.37
N PHE A 131 8.89 7.79 13.06
CA PHE A 131 9.47 9.10 12.82
C PHE A 131 9.94 9.16 11.36
N GLY A 132 9.73 10.28 10.70
CA GLY A 132 10.21 10.47 9.34
C GLY A 132 10.52 11.92 9.00
N MET A 133 11.31 12.05 7.95
CA MET A 133 11.79 13.32 7.41
C MET A 133 11.71 13.31 5.89
N LYS A 134 11.41 14.46 5.30
CA LYS A 134 11.43 14.70 3.86
C LYS A 134 12.09 16.04 3.60
N TYR A 135 13.10 16.07 2.73
CA TYR A 135 13.71 17.29 2.26
C TYR A 135 13.43 17.47 0.77
N GLU A 136 12.82 18.60 0.42
CA GLU A 136 12.48 18.97 -0.96
C GLU A 136 13.43 20.08 -1.41
N PHE A 137 14.40 19.72 -2.25
CA PHE A 137 15.36 20.66 -2.83
C PHE A 137 14.70 21.45 -3.97
N LYS A 138 15.18 22.67 -4.24
CA LYS A 138 14.65 23.52 -5.33
C LYS A 138 14.99 23.03 -6.74
N ASN A 139 15.90 22.07 -6.87
CA ASN A 139 16.24 21.41 -8.15
C ASN A 139 15.39 20.14 -8.43
N ASN A 140 14.22 20.04 -7.79
CA ASN A 140 13.28 18.92 -7.87
C ASN A 140 13.79 17.57 -7.32
N LEU A 141 14.96 17.54 -6.66
CA LEU A 141 15.35 16.38 -5.86
C LEU A 141 14.54 16.36 -4.57
N VAL A 142 14.03 15.18 -4.21
CA VAL A 142 13.38 14.93 -2.92
C VAL A 142 14.06 13.74 -2.27
N LEU A 143 14.52 13.92 -1.03
CA LEU A 143 15.04 12.86 -0.19
C LEU A 143 14.09 12.64 0.97
N GLU A 144 13.69 11.41 1.20
CA GLU A 144 12.78 11.06 2.27
C GLU A 144 13.27 9.81 3.00
N GLY A 145 13.05 9.76 4.31
CA GLY A 145 13.35 8.59 5.11
C GLY A 145 12.45 8.50 6.33
N ALA A 146 12.11 7.29 6.74
CA ALA A 146 11.35 7.04 7.95
C ALA A 146 11.80 5.76 8.65
N PHE A 147 11.70 5.77 9.97
CA PHE A 147 11.83 4.62 10.84
C PHE A 147 10.47 4.37 11.50
N GLY A 148 10.10 3.10 11.67
CA GLY A 148 8.92 2.69 12.41
C GLY A 148 9.21 1.51 13.31
N GLN A 149 8.48 1.40 14.41
CA GLN A 149 8.58 0.25 15.30
C GLN A 149 7.21 -0.16 15.86
N ALA A 150 6.97 -1.47 15.83
CA ALA A 150 6.03 -2.17 16.67
C ALA A 150 6.73 -2.50 18.00
N ALA A 151 6.17 -2.03 19.12
CA ALA A 151 6.80 -2.13 20.43
C ALA A 151 7.30 -3.56 20.70
N ASP A 152 8.59 -3.67 21.01
CA ASP A 152 9.29 -4.92 21.35
C ASP A 152 9.16 -6.06 20.31
N TYR A 153 8.85 -5.74 19.04
CA TYR A 153 8.58 -6.76 18.04
C TYR A 153 9.24 -6.53 16.68
N MET A 154 8.90 -5.46 15.98
CA MET A 154 9.27 -5.28 14.57
C MET A 154 9.78 -3.86 14.33
N ASP A 155 10.97 -3.73 13.77
CA ASP A 155 11.49 -2.47 13.26
C ASP A 155 11.29 -2.40 11.74
N GLN A 156 10.95 -1.22 11.22
CA GLN A 156 10.82 -0.96 9.80
C GLN A 156 11.54 0.31 9.35
N TYR A 157 11.96 0.28 8.10
CA TYR A 157 12.80 1.30 7.48
C TYR A 157 12.23 1.69 6.13
N PHE A 158 12.26 2.98 5.83
CA PHE A 158 11.91 3.53 4.52
C PHE A 158 12.96 4.56 4.12
N ALA A 159 13.38 4.51 2.86
CA ALA A 159 14.16 5.55 2.24
C ALA A 159 13.71 5.74 0.79
N LYS A 160 13.69 6.99 0.34
CA LYS A 160 13.33 7.34 -1.04
C LYS A 160 14.17 8.52 -1.52
N ALA A 161 14.69 8.37 -2.72
CA ALA A 161 15.24 9.48 -3.50
C ALA A 161 14.40 9.59 -4.78
N SER A 162 13.79 10.74 -5.02
CA SER A 162 13.03 10.99 -6.24
C SER A 162 13.43 12.29 -6.89
N TRP A 163 13.35 12.33 -8.21
CA TRP A 163 13.74 13.48 -9.01
C TRP A 163 12.79 13.63 -10.19
N SER A 164 12.54 14.87 -10.60
CA SER A 164 11.77 15.18 -11.78
C SER A 164 12.42 16.23 -12.66
N ALA A 165 12.25 16.09 -13.97
CA ALA A 165 12.81 16.98 -14.99
C ALA A 165 11.91 17.05 -16.22
N THR A 166 12.28 17.92 -17.17
CA THR A 166 11.55 18.10 -18.43
C THR A 166 12.46 17.95 -19.67
N PRO A 167 13.16 16.80 -19.85
CA PRO A 167 14.05 16.61 -21.00
C PRO A 167 13.26 16.68 -22.31
N GLY A 168 13.74 17.48 -23.26
CA GLY A 168 13.05 17.67 -24.54
C GLY A 168 11.63 18.24 -24.42
N GLY A 169 11.31 18.92 -23.30
CA GLY A 169 9.98 19.47 -23.01
C GLY A 169 8.98 18.48 -22.43
N ASN A 170 9.38 17.21 -22.23
CA ASN A 170 8.52 16.12 -21.77
C ASN A 170 8.73 15.85 -20.29
N ALA A 171 7.67 15.65 -19.53
CA ALA A 171 7.77 15.40 -18.08
C ALA A 171 8.41 14.03 -17.81
N LEU A 172 9.46 14.02 -16.99
CA LEU A 172 10.14 12.83 -16.49
C LEU A 172 10.07 12.82 -14.95
N TYR A 173 9.68 11.69 -14.38
CA TYR A 173 9.69 11.43 -12.95
C TYR A 173 10.40 10.11 -12.68
N THR A 174 11.30 10.08 -11.70
CA THR A 174 11.95 8.83 -11.29
C THR A 174 12.15 8.76 -9.79
N SER A 175 12.18 7.56 -9.25
CA SER A 175 12.56 7.34 -7.87
C SER A 175 13.30 6.03 -7.66
N TYR A 176 14.21 6.02 -6.70
CA TYR A 176 14.67 4.81 -6.01
C TYR A 176 14.04 4.78 -4.62
N GLN A 177 13.59 3.59 -4.21
CA GLN A 177 12.90 3.39 -2.94
C GLN A 177 13.42 2.11 -2.26
N PHE A 178 13.62 2.18 -0.95
CA PHE A 178 14.01 1.07 -0.09
C PHE A 178 12.98 0.94 1.04
N TYR A 179 12.54 -0.28 1.27
CA TYR A 179 11.66 -0.69 2.36
C TYR A 179 12.34 -1.84 3.10
N GLY A 180 12.44 -1.76 4.43
CA GLY A 180 13.10 -2.77 5.24
C GLY A 180 12.25 -3.16 6.45
N ALA A 181 12.38 -4.40 6.90
CA ALA A 181 11.72 -4.95 8.07
C ALA A 181 12.64 -5.95 8.80
N HIS A 182 12.69 -5.86 10.12
CA HIS A 182 13.50 -6.73 10.96
C HIS A 182 12.76 -6.98 12.28
N ASP A 183 12.37 -8.23 12.52
CA ASP A 183 11.78 -8.58 13.81
C ASP A 183 12.86 -8.81 14.88
N LYS A 184 12.44 -8.73 16.14
CA LYS A 184 13.31 -8.84 17.33
C LYS A 184 13.18 -10.21 18.00
N VAL A 185 12.48 -11.13 17.37
CA VAL A 185 12.19 -12.44 17.91
C VAL A 185 13.16 -13.44 17.31
N ALA A 186 13.55 -14.42 18.11
CA ALA A 186 14.37 -15.53 17.65
C ALA A 186 13.65 -16.87 17.89
N GLY A 187 14.00 -17.88 17.11
CA GLY A 187 13.50 -19.25 17.25
C GLY A 187 13.32 -19.99 15.93
N GLY A 188 13.56 -19.31 14.80
CA GLY A 188 13.46 -19.85 13.44
C GLY A 188 12.10 -20.48 13.16
N ALA A 189 12.09 -21.51 12.33
CA ALA A 189 10.89 -22.24 11.90
C ALA A 189 9.96 -22.74 13.02
N ALA A 190 10.47 -22.92 14.24
CA ALA A 190 9.66 -23.39 15.38
C ALA A 190 8.87 -22.27 16.06
N ASN A 191 9.25 -21.00 15.85
CA ASN A 191 8.60 -19.85 16.48
C ASN A 191 7.92 -18.98 15.41
N PRO A 192 6.58 -19.04 15.26
CA PRO A 192 5.88 -18.30 14.20
C PRO A 192 5.96 -16.77 14.35
N ARG A 193 6.48 -16.27 15.48
CA ARG A 193 6.69 -14.83 15.72
C ARG A 193 8.00 -14.33 15.11
N ASP A 194 9.01 -15.20 15.01
CA ASP A 194 10.25 -14.96 14.25
C ASP A 194 9.87 -15.08 12.77
N VAL A 195 9.77 -13.96 12.06
CA VAL A 195 9.21 -13.91 10.70
C VAL A 195 10.30 -13.82 9.65
N TYR A 196 11.40 -13.14 9.94
CA TYR A 196 12.49 -12.90 9.00
C TYR A 196 13.83 -13.39 9.54
N ASP A 197 14.59 -14.08 8.67
CA ASP A 197 15.99 -14.38 8.92
C ASP A 197 16.85 -13.15 8.58
N GLY A 198 17.00 -12.28 9.58
CA GLY A 198 17.67 -10.99 9.43
C GLY A 198 16.83 -9.94 8.70
N LEU A 199 17.49 -8.96 8.09
CA LEU A 199 16.80 -7.83 7.46
C LEU A 199 16.12 -8.27 6.15
N ALA A 200 14.79 -8.31 6.16
CA ALA A 200 13.98 -8.39 4.96
C ALA A 200 13.86 -7.00 4.32
N TRP A 201 13.80 -6.95 2.99
CA TRP A 201 13.67 -5.72 2.25
C TRP A 201 12.99 -5.90 0.90
N LEU A 202 12.37 -4.81 0.45
CA LEU A 202 11.95 -4.59 -0.92
C LEU A 202 12.60 -3.30 -1.42
N GLN A 203 13.19 -3.36 -2.60
CA GLN A 203 13.74 -2.20 -3.28
C GLN A 203 13.03 -2.00 -4.61
N ALA A 204 12.91 -0.75 -5.05
CA ALA A 204 12.35 -0.46 -6.35
C ALA A 204 12.90 0.78 -7.02
N ILE A 205 12.79 0.76 -8.34
CA ILE A 205 13.03 1.91 -9.20
C ILE A 205 11.76 2.17 -10.00
N THR A 206 11.36 3.44 -10.10
CA THR A 206 10.27 3.87 -10.96
C THR A 206 10.75 4.90 -11.96
N VAL A 207 10.22 4.84 -13.18
CA VAL A 207 10.43 5.82 -14.25
C VAL A 207 9.08 6.09 -14.90
N GLY A 208 8.65 7.35 -14.90
CA GLY A 208 7.49 7.84 -15.61
C GLY A 208 7.89 8.89 -16.63
N TYR A 209 7.39 8.81 -17.86
CA TYR A 209 7.71 9.75 -18.93
C TYR A 209 6.48 10.06 -19.77
N THR A 210 6.14 11.34 -19.90
CA THR A 210 5.00 11.79 -20.70
C THR A 210 5.48 12.29 -22.06
N VAL A 211 5.01 11.68 -23.15
CA VAL A 211 5.33 12.07 -24.53
C VAL A 211 4.04 12.33 -25.32
N GLY A 212 3.80 13.61 -25.65
CA GLY A 212 2.53 14.01 -26.25
C GLY A 212 1.34 13.61 -25.36
N PRO A 213 0.34 12.89 -25.88
CA PRO A 213 -0.80 12.42 -25.08
C PRO A 213 -0.53 11.11 -24.32
N VAL A 214 0.69 10.57 -24.33
CA VAL A 214 0.99 9.25 -23.75
C VAL A 214 1.78 9.40 -22.46
N ASP A 215 1.26 8.82 -21.37
CA ASP A 215 1.97 8.64 -20.10
C ASP A 215 2.57 7.22 -20.07
N LEU A 216 3.89 7.11 -20.08
CA LEU A 216 4.63 5.85 -20.00
C LEU A 216 5.14 5.59 -18.59
N ARG A 217 5.12 4.33 -18.15
CA ARG A 217 5.71 3.87 -16.88
C ARG A 217 6.57 2.64 -17.11
N LEU A 218 7.75 2.63 -16.51
CA LEU A 218 8.65 1.48 -16.39
C LEU A 218 9.14 1.41 -14.95
N GLU A 219 8.86 0.31 -14.28
CA GLU A 219 9.16 0.14 -12.86
C GLU A 219 9.71 -1.26 -12.61
N GLY A 220 10.55 -1.41 -11.60
CA GLY A 220 11.08 -2.71 -11.21
C GLY A 220 11.25 -2.81 -9.70
N SER A 221 11.04 -4.01 -9.18
CA SER A 221 11.21 -4.35 -7.77
C SER A 221 12.14 -5.55 -7.59
N TRP A 222 12.76 -5.63 -6.42
CA TRP A 222 13.53 -6.79 -5.98
C TRP A 222 13.35 -6.99 -4.48
N VAL A 223 13.15 -8.25 -4.08
CA VAL A 223 12.85 -8.62 -2.71
C VAL A 223 13.87 -9.60 -2.12
N LYS A 224 14.17 -9.39 -0.84
CA LYS A 224 14.76 -10.37 0.07
C LYS A 224 13.84 -10.51 1.28
N ALA A 225 13.38 -11.71 1.58
CA ALA A 225 12.48 -11.99 2.69
C ALA A 225 12.64 -13.44 3.18
N GLU A 226 13.88 -13.82 3.48
CA GLU A 226 14.22 -15.12 4.07
C GLU A 226 13.55 -15.26 5.45
N GLY A 227 13.26 -16.48 5.86
CA GLY A 227 12.61 -16.79 7.15
C GLY A 227 11.20 -17.39 7.00
N ASN A 228 10.49 -17.44 8.11
CA ASN A 228 9.19 -18.13 8.22
C ASN A 228 8.13 -17.52 7.34
N GLN A 229 8.18 -16.21 7.12
CA GLN A 229 7.17 -15.52 6.34
C GLN A 229 7.34 -15.74 4.84
N GLY A 230 8.56 -15.71 4.32
CA GLY A 230 8.85 -15.97 2.90
C GLY A 230 8.43 -14.87 1.91
N PHE A 231 7.95 -13.71 2.40
CA PHE A 231 7.60 -12.56 1.58
C PHE A 231 7.68 -11.25 2.37
N PHE A 232 7.96 -10.14 1.68
CA PHE A 232 8.13 -8.84 2.30
C PHE A 232 6.79 -8.15 2.58
N LEU A 233 6.65 -7.54 3.75
CA LEU A 233 5.50 -6.71 4.09
C LEU A 233 5.93 -5.34 4.64
N GLN A 234 5.31 -4.29 4.11
CA GLN A 234 5.45 -2.91 4.57
C GLN A 234 4.73 -2.61 5.89
N ARG A 235 4.13 -3.60 6.57
CA ARG A 235 3.30 -3.40 7.77
C ARG A 235 3.99 -3.92 9.02
N MET A 236 3.94 -3.15 10.11
CA MET A 236 4.64 -3.44 11.36
C MET A 236 4.08 -4.63 12.15
N THR A 237 2.89 -5.10 11.79
CA THR A 237 2.31 -6.35 12.30
C THR A 237 1.94 -7.26 11.12
N PRO A 238 2.54 -8.45 10.99
CA PRO A 238 2.46 -9.26 9.75
C PRO A 238 1.07 -9.75 9.37
N GLY A 239 0.16 -9.94 10.33
CA GLY A 239 -1.17 -10.44 10.05
C GLY A 239 -1.92 -9.53 9.07
N TYR A 240 -2.55 -10.09 8.05
CA TYR A 240 -3.42 -9.33 7.14
C TYR A 240 -4.41 -8.46 7.93
N ALA A 241 -4.66 -7.23 7.48
CA ALA A 241 -5.49 -6.24 8.15
C ALA A 241 -5.05 -5.77 9.56
N SER A 242 -3.98 -6.29 10.16
CA SER A 242 -3.65 -5.99 11.56
C SER A 242 -3.04 -4.59 11.77
N SER A 243 -2.24 -4.13 10.81
CA SER A 243 -1.81 -2.75 10.59
C SER A 243 -1.50 -2.59 9.10
N ASN A 244 -1.16 -1.39 8.64
CA ASN A 244 -0.54 -1.23 7.33
C ASN A 244 0.61 -0.22 7.40
N GLY A 245 1.46 -0.25 6.39
CA GLY A 245 2.47 0.77 6.22
C GLY A 245 2.62 1.22 4.78
N ARG A 246 3.55 2.14 4.58
CA ARG A 246 3.76 2.84 3.33
C ARG A 246 4.48 1.94 2.34
N LEU A 247 3.88 1.80 1.16
CA LEU A 247 4.48 1.21 -0.04
C LEU A 247 4.00 2.06 -1.22
N ASP A 248 4.90 2.82 -1.84
CA ASP A 248 4.56 3.75 -2.91
C ASP A 248 4.46 3.05 -4.29
N ILE A 249 4.77 1.76 -4.36
CA ILE A 249 4.71 0.96 -5.58
C ILE A 249 3.36 0.26 -5.63
N TRP A 250 2.60 0.52 -6.68
CA TRP A 250 1.31 -0.10 -6.92
C TRP A 250 1.09 -0.30 -8.42
N TRP A 251 0.90 -1.55 -8.80
CA TRP A 251 0.71 -1.97 -10.20
C TRP A 251 -0.73 -2.38 -10.51
N ASP A 252 -1.59 -2.50 -9.48
CA ASP A 252 -2.98 -3.02 -9.59
C ASP A 252 -3.01 -4.26 -10.50
N ALA A 253 -2.19 -5.25 -10.15
CA ALA A 253 -1.91 -6.42 -10.98
C ALA A 253 -2.15 -7.74 -10.22
N ARG A 254 -3.06 -7.69 -9.25
CA ARG A 254 -3.47 -8.76 -8.32
C ARG A 254 -2.41 -9.21 -7.31
N SER A 255 -1.22 -9.58 -7.77
CA SER A 255 -0.11 -9.96 -6.89
C SER A 255 0.56 -8.72 -6.27
N ASP A 256 1.15 -8.91 -5.09
CA ASP A 256 2.00 -7.92 -4.41
C ASP A 256 3.46 -7.98 -4.91
N TRP A 257 3.84 -9.00 -5.69
CA TRP A 257 5.19 -9.17 -6.28
C TRP A 257 6.32 -9.07 -5.25
N ASN A 258 6.08 -9.70 -4.10
CA ASN A 258 6.86 -9.53 -2.89
C ASN A 258 7.36 -10.85 -2.28
N ALA A 259 7.37 -11.96 -3.02
CA ALA A 259 7.94 -13.21 -2.53
C ALA A 259 9.46 -13.10 -2.34
N ASN A 260 10.02 -13.92 -1.45
CA ASN A 260 11.46 -13.92 -1.21
C ASN A 260 12.26 -14.15 -2.50
N GLY A 261 13.27 -13.31 -2.78
CA GLY A 261 14.11 -13.44 -3.97
C GLY A 261 13.48 -12.95 -5.27
N GLU A 262 12.19 -12.63 -5.25
CA GLU A 262 11.43 -12.22 -6.42
C GLU A 262 11.96 -10.90 -6.99
N LYS A 263 12.13 -10.88 -8.31
CA LYS A 263 12.35 -9.67 -9.10
C LYS A 263 11.15 -9.51 -10.00
N ALA A 264 10.65 -8.29 -10.13
CA ALA A 264 9.55 -8.03 -11.02
C ALA A 264 9.77 -6.75 -11.81
N ILE A 265 9.19 -6.70 -13.01
CA ILE A 265 9.21 -5.54 -13.89
C ILE A 265 7.80 -5.23 -14.36
N PHE A 266 7.44 -3.95 -14.34
CA PHE A 266 6.19 -3.40 -14.81
C PHE A 266 6.46 -2.45 -15.98
N ALA A 267 5.71 -2.60 -17.06
CA ALA A 267 5.69 -1.62 -18.15
C ALA A 267 4.23 -1.28 -18.48
N GLY A 268 3.92 0.01 -18.62
CA GLY A 268 2.56 0.46 -18.91
C GLY A 268 2.51 1.76 -19.70
N ALA A 269 1.40 1.95 -20.41
CA ALA A 269 1.11 3.17 -21.14
C ALA A 269 -0.35 3.57 -20.93
N MET A 270 -0.60 4.86 -20.72
CA MET A 270 -1.93 5.47 -20.72
C MET A 270 -1.98 6.55 -21.80
N LEU A 271 -3.00 6.50 -22.66
CA LEU A 271 -3.23 7.45 -23.74
C LEU A 271 -4.40 8.37 -23.38
N ASP A 272 -4.15 9.68 -23.36
CA ASP A 272 -5.17 10.71 -23.28
C ASP A 272 -5.80 10.94 -24.67
N LEU A 273 -7.11 10.74 -24.79
CA LEU A 273 -7.80 10.83 -26.07
C LEU A 273 -8.27 12.26 -26.43
N THR A 274 -7.93 13.26 -25.63
CA THR A 274 -8.25 14.68 -25.88
C THR A 274 -7.84 15.17 -27.27
N PRO A 275 -6.64 14.83 -27.83
CA PRO A 275 -6.27 15.24 -29.18
C PRO A 275 -7.22 14.76 -30.29
N TRP A 276 -8.03 13.73 -30.00
CA TRP A 276 -9.04 13.18 -30.91
C TRP A 276 -10.47 13.61 -30.54
N GLN A 277 -10.62 14.75 -29.86
CA GLN A 277 -11.92 15.32 -29.46
C GLN A 277 -12.70 14.45 -28.46
N LEU A 278 -12.01 13.56 -27.75
CA LEU A 278 -12.58 12.70 -26.71
C LEU A 278 -12.11 13.16 -25.32
N ALA A 279 -12.33 14.44 -25.01
CA ALA A 279 -11.92 15.02 -23.74
C ALA A 279 -12.47 14.22 -22.54
N GLY A 280 -11.59 13.96 -21.56
CA GLY A 280 -11.90 13.16 -20.38
C GLY A 280 -11.77 11.66 -20.55
N TRP A 281 -11.60 11.15 -21.78
CA TRP A 281 -11.33 9.73 -22.02
C TRP A 281 -9.84 9.42 -21.96
N LYS A 282 -9.49 8.34 -21.26
CA LYS A 282 -8.16 7.74 -21.31
C LYS A 282 -8.25 6.22 -21.44
N VAL A 283 -7.34 5.63 -22.19
CA VAL A 283 -7.20 4.17 -22.34
C VAL A 283 -5.77 3.75 -22.05
N GLY A 284 -5.57 2.58 -21.48
CA GLY A 284 -4.23 2.10 -21.15
C GLY A 284 -4.12 0.59 -21.13
N ALA A 285 -2.87 0.15 -21.16
CA ALA A 285 -2.50 -1.24 -20.96
C ALA A 285 -1.18 -1.32 -20.21
N SER A 286 -1.01 -2.36 -19.42
CA SER A 286 0.26 -2.65 -18.76
C SER A 286 0.54 -4.15 -18.69
N TYR A 287 1.80 -4.50 -18.48
CA TYR A 287 2.27 -5.85 -18.28
C TYR A 287 3.22 -5.91 -17.10
N VAL A 288 3.11 -6.97 -16.31
CA VAL A 288 4.00 -7.28 -15.20
C VAL A 288 4.56 -8.67 -15.37
N TRP A 289 5.85 -8.82 -15.09
CA TRP A 289 6.54 -10.10 -15.09
C TRP A 289 7.43 -10.22 -13.86
N GLY A 290 7.20 -11.28 -13.08
CA GLY A 290 7.93 -11.64 -11.87
C GLY A 290 8.67 -12.96 -12.03
N TRP A 291 9.86 -13.07 -11.48
CA TRP A 291 10.66 -14.30 -11.52
C TRP A 291 11.55 -14.45 -10.28
N ASP A 292 12.11 -15.65 -10.12
CA ASP A 292 12.95 -16.06 -8.98
C ASP A 292 12.24 -16.04 -7.61
N ALA A 293 10.91 -15.96 -7.58
CA ALA A 293 10.17 -16.10 -6.32
C ALA A 293 10.54 -17.43 -5.67
N ARG A 294 10.96 -17.36 -4.40
CA ARG A 294 11.38 -18.48 -3.56
C ARG A 294 10.36 -18.68 -2.46
N PRO A 295 10.19 -19.92 -1.99
CA PRO A 295 9.31 -20.17 -0.86
C PRO A 295 9.93 -19.62 0.44
N ALA A 296 9.13 -19.64 1.51
CA ALA A 296 9.59 -19.45 2.87
C ALA A 296 10.77 -20.39 3.21
N THR A 297 11.68 -19.91 4.04
CA THR A 297 12.90 -20.62 4.44
C THR A 297 12.58 -21.61 5.57
N LEU A 298 11.69 -22.56 5.27
CA LEU A 298 11.25 -23.59 6.20
C LEU A 298 11.95 -24.92 5.88
N PRO A 299 12.42 -25.68 6.89
CA PRO A 299 13.07 -26.99 6.67
C PRO A 299 12.19 -28.02 5.96
N THR A 300 10.87 -27.85 6.03
CA THR A 300 9.88 -28.75 5.42
C THR A 300 9.53 -28.42 3.98
N VAL A 301 10.14 -27.37 3.42
CA VAL A 301 9.81 -26.85 2.08
C VAL A 301 10.98 -27.04 1.13
N ASP A 302 10.69 -27.47 -0.10
CA ASP A 302 11.66 -27.60 -1.17
C ASP A 302 12.22 -26.24 -1.60
N GLN A 303 13.44 -25.92 -1.12
CA GLN A 303 14.13 -24.66 -1.40
C GLN A 303 14.65 -24.54 -2.84
N SER A 304 14.56 -25.61 -3.65
CA SER A 304 14.93 -25.56 -5.06
C SER A 304 13.84 -24.93 -5.94
N GLN A 305 12.60 -24.85 -5.44
CA GLN A 305 11.47 -24.30 -6.18
C GLN A 305 11.65 -22.82 -6.53
N ARG A 306 11.29 -22.46 -7.76
CA ARG A 306 11.21 -21.08 -8.22
C ARG A 306 9.88 -20.87 -8.92
N LEU A 307 9.19 -19.79 -8.55
CA LEU A 307 7.97 -19.36 -9.21
C LEU A 307 8.22 -18.16 -10.12
N LYS A 308 7.32 -18.04 -11.09
CA LYS A 308 7.19 -16.92 -12.01
C LYS A 308 5.75 -16.47 -11.97
N GLU A 309 5.52 -15.18 -12.10
CA GLU A 309 4.18 -14.62 -12.12
C GLU A 309 4.08 -13.64 -13.28
N SER A 310 2.89 -13.50 -13.86
CA SER A 310 2.65 -12.49 -14.88
C SER A 310 1.25 -11.93 -14.79
N ALA A 311 1.10 -10.66 -15.15
CA ALA A 311 -0.20 -10.04 -15.29
C ALA A 311 -0.24 -9.09 -16.48
N TRP A 312 -1.39 -8.99 -17.14
CA TRP A 312 -1.67 -7.88 -18.03
C TRP A 312 -2.95 -7.17 -17.62
N ASN A 313 -2.93 -5.85 -17.75
CA ASN A 313 -4.06 -4.99 -17.41
C ASN A 313 -4.57 -4.25 -18.64
N LEU A 314 -5.87 -3.95 -18.62
CA LEU A 314 -6.51 -3.00 -19.52
C LEU A 314 -7.28 -1.97 -18.69
N ASP A 315 -7.06 -0.70 -19.00
CA ASP A 315 -7.65 0.43 -18.30
C ASP A 315 -8.48 1.29 -19.25
N LEU A 316 -9.69 1.63 -18.83
CA LEU A 316 -10.55 2.60 -19.48
C LEU A 316 -11.06 3.57 -18.42
N SER A 317 -10.90 4.87 -18.66
CA SER A 317 -11.44 5.89 -17.76
C SER A 317 -12.13 7.00 -18.53
N TYR A 318 -13.19 7.53 -17.94
CA TYR A 318 -13.92 8.68 -18.44
C TYR A 318 -14.27 9.62 -17.29
N GLN A 319 -13.86 10.88 -17.40
CA GLN A 319 -14.27 11.96 -16.49
C GLN A 319 -15.24 12.90 -17.18
N ILE A 320 -16.39 13.16 -16.55
CA ILE A 320 -17.38 14.12 -17.08
C ILE A 320 -16.80 15.54 -17.01
N GLN A 321 -16.75 16.22 -18.15
CA GLN A 321 -16.08 17.52 -18.30
C GLN A 321 -16.92 18.71 -17.84
N GLN A 322 -18.25 18.61 -17.92
CA GLN A 322 -19.16 19.75 -17.69
C GLN A 322 -20.55 19.32 -17.20
N GLY A 323 -21.34 20.29 -16.76
CA GLY A 323 -22.71 20.07 -16.29
C GLY A 323 -22.80 19.64 -14.82
N ARG A 324 -23.99 19.16 -14.42
CA ARG A 324 -24.28 18.81 -13.01
C ARG A 324 -23.49 17.62 -12.48
N ALA A 325 -23.05 16.74 -13.37
CA ALA A 325 -22.26 15.57 -13.02
C ALA A 325 -20.77 15.77 -13.32
N LYS A 326 -20.33 17.02 -13.56
CA LYS A 326 -18.91 17.35 -13.77
C LYS A 326 -18.06 16.70 -12.67
N ASP A 327 -16.89 16.22 -13.07
CA ASP A 327 -15.92 15.53 -12.22
C ASP A 327 -16.34 14.12 -11.75
N THR A 328 -17.51 13.63 -12.18
CA THR A 328 -17.82 12.20 -12.06
C THR A 328 -16.84 11.40 -12.88
N LEU A 329 -16.22 10.41 -12.25
CA LEU A 329 -15.21 9.54 -12.82
C LEU A 329 -15.74 8.12 -12.94
N PHE A 330 -15.69 7.59 -14.15
CA PHE A 330 -15.90 6.17 -14.44
C PHE A 330 -14.54 5.54 -14.72
N LYS A 331 -14.26 4.41 -14.07
CA LYS A 331 -13.05 3.61 -14.33
C LYS A 331 -13.44 2.15 -14.48
N LEU A 332 -12.96 1.54 -15.55
CA LEU A 332 -12.98 0.10 -15.76
C LEU A 332 -11.53 -0.38 -15.81
N HIS A 333 -11.22 -1.32 -14.94
CA HIS A 333 -9.92 -1.96 -14.85
C HIS A 333 -10.10 -3.47 -14.97
N TYR A 334 -9.35 -4.08 -15.87
CA TYR A 334 -9.32 -5.52 -16.07
C TYR A 334 -7.91 -6.02 -15.81
N THR A 335 -7.77 -7.12 -15.08
CA THR A 335 -6.50 -7.85 -14.93
C THR A 335 -6.68 -9.32 -15.28
N ARG A 336 -5.72 -9.87 -16.01
CA ARG A 336 -5.48 -11.32 -16.09
C ARG A 336 -4.15 -11.62 -15.43
N TYR A 337 -4.20 -12.37 -14.34
CA TYR A 337 -3.04 -12.82 -13.57
C TYR A 337 -2.82 -14.32 -13.77
N ASP A 338 -1.54 -14.72 -13.86
CA ASP A 338 -1.07 -16.10 -14.06
C ASP A 338 0.16 -16.33 -13.18
N ASN A 339 0.14 -17.38 -12.36
CA ASN A 339 1.24 -17.71 -11.44
C ASN A 339 2.21 -18.79 -11.97
N HIS A 340 2.01 -19.22 -13.23
CA HIS A 340 2.81 -20.21 -13.96
C HIS A 340 3.09 -21.50 -13.19
N SER A 341 2.20 -21.91 -12.28
CA SER A 341 2.43 -23.04 -11.39
C SER A 341 1.18 -23.88 -11.12
N ASN A 342 1.40 -25.15 -10.79
CA ASN A 342 0.34 -26.05 -10.36
C ASN A 342 0.19 -26.10 -8.82
N LEU A 343 0.84 -25.19 -8.08
CA LEU A 343 0.75 -25.16 -6.62
C LEU A 343 -0.61 -24.57 -6.20
N PRO A 344 -1.38 -25.23 -5.33
CA PRO A 344 -2.56 -24.61 -4.74
C PRO A 344 -2.25 -23.22 -4.14
N SER A 345 -3.23 -22.32 -4.11
CA SER A 345 -3.06 -21.01 -3.47
C SER A 345 -2.51 -21.15 -2.06
N TYR A 346 -1.53 -20.32 -1.72
CA TYR A 346 -0.89 -20.24 -0.41
C TYR A 346 -0.15 -21.53 0.02
N SER A 347 0.33 -22.34 -0.93
CA SER A 347 0.99 -23.62 -0.68
C SER A 347 2.45 -23.65 -1.15
N GLY A 348 3.14 -24.79 -0.96
CA GLY A 348 4.54 -24.94 -1.38
C GLY A 348 5.53 -24.02 -0.66
N GLY A 349 5.12 -23.44 0.48
CA GLY A 349 5.89 -22.43 1.21
C GLY A 349 5.70 -20.99 0.72
N TYR A 350 4.79 -20.74 -0.23
CA TYR A 350 4.44 -19.39 -0.67
C TYR A 350 3.18 -18.91 0.06
N GLY A 351 3.34 -18.10 1.11
CA GLY A 351 2.22 -17.64 1.95
C GLY A 351 1.38 -16.50 1.36
N ASN A 352 1.81 -15.93 0.24
CA ASN A 352 1.25 -14.73 -0.40
C ASN A 352 0.89 -14.93 -1.89
N ILE A 353 1.24 -16.07 -2.49
CA ILE A 353 0.94 -16.37 -3.91
C ILE A 353 -0.33 -17.20 -4.01
N PHE A 354 -1.19 -16.86 -4.97
CA PHE A 354 -2.45 -17.54 -5.23
C PHE A 354 -2.54 -17.97 -6.70
N GLN A 355 -3.51 -18.83 -7.00
CA GLN A 355 -3.76 -19.33 -8.36
C GLN A 355 -4.29 -18.25 -9.31
N ASP A 356 -4.20 -18.54 -10.61
CA ASP A 356 -4.63 -17.65 -11.70
C ASP A 356 -5.98 -16.99 -11.44
N GLU A 357 -6.06 -15.70 -11.78
CA GLU A 357 -7.26 -14.90 -11.55
C GLU A 357 -7.62 -14.05 -12.77
N LYS A 358 -8.92 -13.79 -12.93
CA LYS A 358 -9.45 -12.72 -13.77
C LYS A 358 -10.18 -11.77 -12.85
N ASP A 359 -9.79 -10.50 -12.87
CA ASP A 359 -10.39 -9.48 -12.03
C ASP A 359 -10.92 -8.34 -12.89
N ILE A 360 -12.10 -7.85 -12.53
CA ILE A 360 -12.77 -6.75 -13.22
C ILE A 360 -13.31 -5.80 -12.16
N LYS A 361 -12.75 -4.59 -12.15
CA LYS A 361 -13.18 -3.51 -11.26
C LYS A 361 -13.87 -2.43 -12.08
N PHE A 362 -15.15 -2.21 -11.83
CA PHE A 362 -15.87 -1.04 -12.35
C PHE A 362 -16.18 -0.08 -11.21
N MET A 363 -15.67 1.13 -11.33
CA MET A 363 -15.71 2.14 -10.28
C MET A 363 -16.40 3.39 -10.80
N VAL A 364 -17.34 3.92 -10.02
CA VAL A 364 -18.00 5.20 -10.28
C VAL A 364 -17.78 6.10 -9.06
N ILE A 365 -17.10 7.22 -9.27
CA ILE A 365 -16.78 8.18 -8.20
C ILE A 365 -17.48 9.50 -8.55
N VAL A 366 -18.45 9.89 -7.73
CA VAL A 366 -19.21 11.13 -7.89
C VAL A 366 -18.79 12.09 -6.76
N PRO A 367 -17.86 13.03 -7.01
CA PRO A 367 -17.52 14.03 -6.01
C PRO A 367 -18.68 15.00 -5.83
N PHE A 368 -18.99 15.34 -4.58
CA PHE A 368 -19.91 16.41 -4.24
C PHE A 368 -19.38 17.17 -3.03
N THR A 369 -19.76 18.45 -2.95
CA THR A 369 -19.41 19.31 -1.83
C THR A 369 -20.69 19.73 -1.15
N LEU A 370 -20.76 19.52 0.16
CA LEU A 370 -21.74 20.15 1.03
C LEU A 370 -21.03 21.33 1.68
N PHE A 371 -21.36 22.54 1.22
CA PHE A 371 -20.87 23.85 1.68
C PHE A 371 -19.49 24.30 1.18
#